data_AF-A0A7W7DGC4-F1
#
_entry.id   AF-A0A7W7DGC4-F1
#
_cell.length_a   1.000
_cell.length_b   1.000
_cell.length_c   1.000
_cell.angle_alpha   90.00
_cell.angle_beta   90.00
_cell.angle_gamma   90.00
#
_symmetry.space_group_name_H-M   'P 1'
#
loop_
_entity.id
_entity.type
_entity.pdbx_description
1 polymer ?
#
loop_
_entity_poly.entity_id
_entity_poly.type
_entity_poly.pdbx_seq_one_letter_code
_entity_poly.pdbx_strand_id
1 'polypeptide(L)'
;MANSGNGGVFDLGELRNLIDELGSVSGEEREALLSEMAGESDPCDCEDCESEVLSFPPVELAPEAELADAVLSVPLVRDARRLAAWTGSREVTEEGHLTPGDARAASGELGLTLDRLRLVWVVAVNGGLVRVTRAGAVPGPGLPPDLMNFWDGVVMDVLDRTEEGLTGSAVADEHLTEMLATIYATSDGITYAGLVEGMLQAHEIGCEARAHEMRRLREVLPGELDAALDLLGYCGLFERAADSVRLTPLGVWAVRQDLLREGHDAPLLSEIAGFAELSAAELVDAMLSGEAPSSAPALWAERRVPEDAARELIKVAASGTPGQRGVIGTVLAEMGPEAEPALREALAEPAMWRHAAVWLAVRDLDAPVLTEEDGTWLAVDTLATLLHIPDVPEAMGEFEALEPGEELLRLVDDISRGGHPDAIAVLELLGAHHPDATVAKAARKAAMKARSR
;
A
#
# COMPACT_ATOMS: atom_id res chain seq x y z
N MET A 1 12.34 8.91 4.35
CA MET A 1 11.19 9.13 3.47
C MET A 1 11.24 7.99 2.48
N ALA A 2 10.53 6.92 2.80
CA ALA A 2 10.48 5.72 1.98
C ALA A 2 9.44 5.99 0.89
N ASN A 3 9.86 5.98 -0.37
CA ASN A 3 8.93 5.84 -1.49
C ASN A 3 8.33 4.44 -1.35
N SER A 4 7.09 4.38 -0.90
CA SER A 4 6.26 3.17 -0.91
C SER A 4 6.10 2.73 -2.35
N GLY A 5 6.61 1.54 -2.66
CA GLY A 5 6.69 1.01 -4.00
C GLY A 5 5.31 0.78 -4.62
N ASN A 6 5.04 1.52 -5.70
CA ASN A 6 4.05 1.14 -6.69
C ASN A 6 4.52 -0.10 -7.43
N GLY A 7 3.61 -1.05 -7.60
CA GLY A 7 3.80 -2.19 -8.47
C GLY A 7 4.09 -1.74 -9.90
N GLY A 8 5.36 -1.87 -10.32
CA GLY A 8 5.69 -2.41 -11.63
C GLY A 8 5.82 -1.46 -12.83
N VAL A 9 5.55 -0.16 -12.70
CA VAL A 9 5.85 0.81 -13.76
C VAL A 9 6.62 1.98 -13.16
N PHE A 10 7.88 2.14 -13.52
CA PHE A 10 8.58 3.41 -13.26
C PHE A 10 7.75 4.52 -13.89
N ASP A 11 7.33 5.49 -13.08
CA ASP A 11 6.76 6.76 -13.57
C ASP A 11 7.77 7.34 -14.58
N LEU A 12 7.36 7.43 -15.84
CA LEU A 12 8.17 7.90 -16.95
C LEU A 12 8.51 9.39 -16.78
N GLY A 13 7.65 10.13 -16.08
CA GLY A 13 7.89 11.46 -15.55
C GLY A 13 8.97 11.47 -14.47
N GLU A 14 8.97 10.56 -13.49
CA GLU A 14 10.07 10.42 -12.52
C GLU A 14 11.38 10.02 -13.21
N LEU A 15 11.35 9.09 -14.17
CA LEU A 15 12.52 8.68 -14.93
C LEU A 15 13.08 9.84 -15.77
N ARG A 16 12.22 10.67 -16.38
CA ARG A 16 12.63 11.86 -17.12
C ARG A 16 13.12 12.97 -16.20
N ASN A 17 12.46 13.23 -15.08
CA ASN A 17 12.94 14.17 -14.06
C ASN A 17 14.32 13.76 -13.53
N LEU A 18 14.53 12.46 -13.28
CA LEU A 18 15.84 11.91 -12.93
C LEU A 18 16.87 12.16 -14.04
N ILE A 19 16.50 11.98 -15.30
CA ILE A 19 17.41 12.19 -16.44
C ILE A 19 17.67 13.67 -16.70
N ASP A 20 16.71 14.55 -16.46
CA ASP A 20 16.88 16.01 -16.55
C ASP A 20 17.76 16.52 -15.39
N GLU A 21 17.61 15.96 -14.18
CA GLU A 21 18.51 16.18 -13.05
C GLU A 21 19.94 15.69 -13.30
N LEU A 22 20.08 14.56 -14.01
CA LEU A 22 21.38 13.98 -14.40
C LEU A 22 21.95 14.58 -15.70
N GLY A 23 21.14 15.31 -16.47
CA GLY A 23 21.35 15.63 -17.88
C GLY A 23 22.05 16.95 -18.14
N SER A 24 21.59 18.09 -17.62
CA SER A 24 22.31 19.38 -17.64
C SER A 24 21.45 20.57 -17.21
N VAL A 25 21.31 20.83 -15.91
CA VAL A 25 20.69 22.08 -15.44
C VAL A 25 21.52 22.72 -14.34
N SER A 26 21.72 24.03 -14.43
CA SER A 26 22.47 24.78 -13.41
C SER A 26 21.61 24.97 -12.16
N GLY A 27 22.24 24.97 -10.96
CA GLY A 27 21.51 24.98 -9.68
C GLY A 27 20.54 26.15 -9.46
N GLU A 28 20.67 27.26 -10.21
CA GLU A 28 19.75 28.40 -10.15
C GLU A 28 18.42 28.16 -10.89
N GLU A 29 18.40 27.30 -11.91
CA GLU A 29 17.17 26.95 -12.65
C GLU A 29 16.33 25.90 -11.89
N ARG A 30 16.98 25.04 -11.10
CA ARG A 30 16.34 24.06 -10.19
C ARG A 30 15.51 24.73 -9.09
N GLU A 31 16.00 25.84 -8.54
CA GLU A 31 15.31 26.58 -7.47
C GLU A 31 14.12 27.39 -7.97
N ALA A 32 14.13 27.82 -9.25
CA ALA A 32 13.02 28.49 -9.89
C ALA A 32 11.84 27.55 -10.17
N LEU A 33 12.10 26.32 -10.62
CA LEU A 33 11.07 25.31 -10.90
C LEU A 33 10.39 24.78 -9.63
N LEU A 34 11.16 24.52 -8.57
CA LEU A 34 10.62 24.13 -7.25
C LEU A 34 9.71 25.22 -6.65
N SER A 35 9.95 26.49 -6.98
CA SER A 35 9.11 27.60 -6.53
C SER A 35 7.81 27.76 -7.34
N GLU A 36 7.74 27.24 -8.57
CA GLU A 36 6.52 27.23 -9.40
C GLU A 36 5.62 26.03 -9.07
N MET A 37 6.19 24.88 -8.71
CA MET A 37 5.43 23.69 -8.29
C MET A 37 4.82 23.81 -6.88
N ALA A 38 5.32 24.73 -6.05
CA ALA A 38 4.82 24.99 -4.70
C ALA A 38 3.56 25.88 -4.65
N GLY A 39 2.90 26.13 -5.79
CA GLY A 39 1.73 27.01 -5.89
C GLY A 39 0.41 26.26 -6.05
N GLU A 40 -0.39 26.28 -4.97
CA GLU A 40 -1.84 26.00 -4.90
C GLU A 40 -2.29 24.54 -5.11
N SER A 41 -2.22 23.73 -4.04
CA SER A 41 -3.10 22.58 -3.84
C SER A 41 -4.49 23.07 -3.43
N ASP A 42 -5.41 23.16 -4.38
CA ASP A 42 -6.85 23.26 -4.11
C ASP A 42 -7.34 21.83 -3.74
N PRO A 43 -8.15 21.63 -2.69
CA PRO A 43 -8.58 20.28 -2.30
C PRO A 43 -9.60 19.75 -3.32
N CYS A 44 -9.25 18.65 -4.01
CA CYS A 44 -10.16 17.96 -4.93
C CYS A 44 -11.21 17.16 -4.15
N ASP A 45 -12.47 17.58 -4.24
CA ASP A 45 -13.66 16.78 -3.92
C ASP A 45 -14.05 15.93 -5.15
N CYS A 46 -13.29 14.88 -5.44
CA CYS A 46 -13.58 13.98 -6.56
C CYS A 46 -13.82 12.54 -6.08
N GLU A 47 -15.03 12.01 -6.34
CA GLU A 47 -15.46 10.63 -6.06
C GLU A 47 -14.74 9.54 -6.91
N ASP A 48 -13.79 9.93 -7.77
CA ASP A 48 -13.02 9.07 -8.69
C ASP A 48 -11.49 9.18 -8.46
N CYS A 49 -11.03 9.57 -7.26
CA CYS A 49 -9.63 9.29 -6.89
C CYS A 49 -9.52 7.78 -6.62
N GLU A 50 -9.21 7.03 -7.68
CA GLU A 50 -8.88 5.61 -7.56
C GLU A 50 -7.78 5.47 -6.50
N SER A 51 -8.08 4.76 -5.41
CA SER A 51 -7.12 4.48 -4.35
C SER A 51 -5.92 3.78 -4.97
N GLU A 52 -4.75 4.39 -4.87
CA GLU A 52 -3.48 3.81 -5.30
C GLU A 52 -3.36 2.38 -4.74
N VAL A 53 -3.28 1.37 -5.61
CA VAL A 53 -3.20 -0.03 -5.18
C VAL A 53 -1.83 -0.28 -4.55
N LEU A 54 -1.76 -0.14 -3.23
CA LEU A 54 -0.56 -0.42 -2.44
C LEU A 54 -0.27 -1.92 -2.33
N SER A 55 1.02 -2.28 -2.26
CA SER A 55 1.47 -3.62 -1.90
C SER A 55 2.12 -3.63 -0.53
N PHE A 56 1.72 -4.60 0.29
CA PHE A 56 2.15 -4.79 1.66
C PHE A 56 3.04 -6.02 1.81
N PRO A 57 3.91 -6.06 2.83
CA PRO A 57 4.79 -7.20 3.03
C PRO A 57 4.00 -8.48 3.36
N PRO A 58 4.54 -9.65 2.98
CA PRO A 58 3.90 -10.92 3.25
C PRO A 58 3.86 -11.21 4.75
N VAL A 59 2.72 -11.75 5.22
CA VAL A 59 2.55 -12.12 6.63
C VAL A 59 2.32 -13.62 6.81
N GLU A 60 2.77 -14.15 7.94
CA GLU A 60 2.36 -15.48 8.41
C GLU A 60 1.11 -15.34 9.26
N LEU A 61 0.06 -16.11 8.92
CA LEU A 61 -1.13 -16.23 9.75
C LEU A 61 -1.15 -17.56 10.49
N ALA A 62 -1.62 -17.51 11.74
CA ALA A 62 -1.95 -18.72 12.47
C ALA A 62 -3.08 -19.49 11.76
N PRO A 63 -3.18 -20.81 11.95
CA PRO A 63 -4.29 -21.60 11.40
C PRO A 63 -5.65 -21.01 11.79
N GLU A 64 -6.60 -21.02 10.85
CA GLU A 64 -7.92 -20.41 11.05
C GLU A 64 -8.63 -20.90 12.33
N ALA A 65 -8.47 -22.18 12.68
CA ALA A 65 -9.01 -22.74 13.91
C ALA A 65 -8.42 -22.11 15.18
N GLU A 66 -7.12 -21.79 15.19
CA GLU A 66 -6.46 -21.13 16.30
C GLU A 66 -6.89 -19.66 16.41
N LEU A 67 -7.05 -18.97 15.27
CA LEU A 67 -7.60 -17.61 15.22
C LEU A 67 -9.04 -17.61 15.74
N ALA A 68 -9.89 -18.52 15.28
CA ALA A 68 -11.28 -18.65 15.73
C ALA A 68 -11.38 -18.88 17.24
N ASP A 69 -10.53 -19.74 17.81
CA ASP A 69 -10.45 -19.93 19.26
C ASP A 69 -9.97 -18.66 20.01
N ALA A 70 -9.05 -17.90 19.39
CA ALA A 70 -8.58 -16.63 19.94
C ALA A 70 -9.68 -15.56 20.00
N VAL A 71 -10.63 -15.53 19.04
CA VAL A 71 -11.78 -14.59 19.03
C VAL A 71 -12.57 -14.70 20.34
N LEU A 72 -12.74 -15.92 20.86
CA LEU A 72 -13.47 -16.17 22.12
C LEU A 72 -12.73 -15.59 23.34
N SER A 73 -11.45 -15.28 23.19
CA SER A 73 -10.59 -14.74 24.23
C SER A 73 -10.49 -13.23 24.23
N VAL A 74 -10.92 -12.58 23.16
CA VAL A 74 -10.94 -11.12 23.04
C VAL A 74 -11.82 -10.50 24.14
N PRO A 75 -11.31 -9.52 24.92
CA PRO A 75 -12.08 -8.89 26.00
C PRO A 75 -13.42 -8.31 25.53
N LEU A 76 -13.43 -7.55 24.43
CA LEU A 76 -14.64 -7.00 23.81
C LEU A 76 -15.69 -8.09 23.52
N VAL A 77 -15.30 -9.21 22.91
CA VAL A 77 -16.20 -10.33 22.59
C VAL A 77 -16.72 -11.01 23.86
N ARG A 78 -15.87 -11.19 24.87
CA ARG A 78 -16.29 -11.74 26.17
C ARG A 78 -17.32 -10.84 26.85
N ASP A 79 -17.10 -9.53 26.84
CA ASP A 79 -18.02 -8.56 27.43
C ASP A 79 -19.32 -8.44 26.63
N ALA A 80 -19.29 -8.56 25.30
CA ALA A 80 -20.49 -8.63 24.47
C ALA A 80 -21.36 -9.85 24.82
N ARG A 81 -20.73 -11.00 25.07
CA ARG A 81 -21.44 -12.22 25.54
C ARG A 81 -22.00 -12.06 26.96
N ARG A 82 -21.25 -11.42 27.86
CA ARG A 82 -21.72 -11.11 29.22
C ARG A 82 -22.90 -10.15 29.18
N LEU A 83 -22.84 -9.14 28.33
CA LEU A 83 -23.94 -8.19 28.11
C LEU A 83 -25.16 -8.89 27.53
N ALA A 84 -25.00 -9.72 26.50
CA ALA A 84 -26.09 -10.50 25.92
C ALA A 84 -26.79 -11.41 26.95
N ALA A 85 -26.02 -12.05 27.84
CA ALA A 85 -26.57 -12.84 28.94
C ALA A 85 -27.29 -11.98 30.00
N TRP A 86 -26.80 -10.76 30.23
CA TRP A 86 -27.40 -9.78 31.14
C TRP A 86 -28.71 -9.19 30.60
N THR A 87 -28.82 -9.01 29.27
CA THR A 87 -29.93 -8.29 28.63
C THR A 87 -31.29 -8.81 29.08
N GLY A 88 -31.57 -10.11 29.02
CA GLY A 88 -32.92 -10.61 29.29
C GLY A 88 -33.96 -9.89 28.42
N SER A 89 -35.10 -9.46 28.96
CA SER A 89 -36.04 -8.59 28.22
C SER A 89 -35.88 -7.15 28.71
N ARG A 90 -35.54 -6.22 27.81
CA ARG A 90 -35.34 -4.79 28.12
C ARG A 90 -36.02 -3.89 27.13
N GLU A 91 -36.46 -2.73 27.60
CA GLU A 91 -36.86 -1.63 26.72
C GLU A 91 -35.61 -0.98 26.10
N VAL A 92 -35.76 -0.42 24.91
CA VAL A 92 -34.71 0.32 24.20
C VAL A 92 -35.20 1.71 23.84
N THR A 93 -34.26 2.62 23.61
CA THR A 93 -34.54 3.95 23.05
C THR A 93 -35.06 3.85 21.62
N GLU A 94 -35.53 4.96 21.04
CA GLU A 94 -35.95 5.00 19.63
C GLU A 94 -34.81 4.64 18.66
N GLU A 95 -33.57 4.93 19.06
CA GLU A 95 -32.34 4.59 18.35
C GLU A 95 -31.89 3.13 18.57
N GLY A 96 -32.64 2.34 19.34
CA GLY A 96 -32.32 0.94 19.61
C GLY A 96 -31.22 0.70 20.64
N HIS A 97 -30.87 1.71 21.44
CA HIS A 97 -29.90 1.61 22.53
C HIS A 97 -30.56 1.27 23.86
N LEU A 98 -29.76 0.81 24.84
CA LEU A 98 -30.25 0.64 26.21
C LEU A 98 -30.75 1.98 26.78
N THR A 99 -31.82 1.94 27.57
CA THR A 99 -32.26 3.12 28.31
C THR A 99 -31.15 3.62 29.24
N PRO A 100 -31.09 4.92 29.59
CA PRO A 100 -30.05 5.42 30.51
C PRO A 100 -30.04 4.73 31.88
N GLY A 101 -31.19 4.21 32.33
CA GLY A 101 -31.30 3.42 33.55
C GLY A 101 -30.64 2.06 33.42
N ASP A 102 -30.98 1.33 32.36
CA ASP A 102 -30.41 0.01 32.06
C ASP A 102 -28.92 0.08 31.73
N ALA A 103 -28.48 1.12 31.03
CA ALA A 103 -27.07 1.35 30.74
C ALA A 103 -26.24 1.51 32.03
N ARG A 104 -26.73 2.28 33.01
CA ARG A 104 -26.06 2.41 34.31
C ARG A 104 -26.08 1.12 35.12
N ALA A 105 -27.17 0.34 35.06
CA ALA A 105 -27.27 -0.95 35.73
C ALA A 105 -26.27 -1.95 35.14
N ALA A 106 -26.24 -2.11 33.81
CA ALA A 106 -25.30 -2.97 33.10
C ALA A 106 -23.85 -2.57 33.36
N SER A 107 -23.54 -1.26 33.28
CA SER A 107 -22.21 -0.73 33.57
C SER A 107 -21.74 -1.11 34.98
N GLY A 108 -22.58 -0.93 36.00
CA GLY A 108 -22.26 -1.27 37.39
C GLY A 108 -22.09 -2.76 37.65
N GLU A 109 -22.95 -3.60 37.07
CA GLU A 109 -22.92 -5.06 37.27
C GLU A 109 -21.81 -5.75 36.46
N LEU A 110 -21.52 -5.26 35.26
CA LEU A 110 -20.50 -5.83 34.37
C LEU A 110 -19.11 -5.25 34.60
N GLY A 111 -19.01 -4.10 35.27
CA GLY A 111 -17.76 -3.40 35.55
C GLY A 111 -17.22 -2.64 34.33
N LEU A 112 -18.11 -2.12 33.49
CA LEU A 112 -17.76 -1.39 32.26
C LEU A 112 -17.99 0.10 32.44
N THR A 113 -17.17 0.95 31.79
CA THR A 113 -17.51 2.37 31.64
C THR A 113 -18.70 2.53 30.69
N LEU A 114 -19.41 3.66 30.74
CA LEU A 114 -20.55 3.88 29.85
C LEU A 114 -20.13 3.90 28.37
N ASP A 115 -18.96 4.45 28.06
CA ASP A 115 -18.44 4.49 26.69
C ASP A 115 -18.10 3.09 26.19
N ARG A 116 -17.43 2.27 27.03
CA ARG A 116 -17.19 0.85 26.71
C ARG A 116 -18.48 0.07 26.56
N LEU A 117 -19.48 0.34 27.40
CA LEU A 117 -20.77 -0.32 27.30
C LEU A 117 -21.48 0.00 25.98
N ARG A 118 -21.39 1.24 25.48
CA ARG A 118 -21.94 1.62 24.18
C ARG A 118 -21.30 0.81 23.05
N LEU A 119 -19.96 0.70 23.04
CA LEU A 119 -19.24 -0.13 22.07
C LEU A 119 -19.66 -1.61 22.17
N VAL A 120 -19.66 -2.17 23.38
CA VAL A 120 -20.05 -3.57 23.63
C VAL A 120 -21.50 -3.84 23.19
N TRP A 121 -22.40 -2.88 23.37
CA TRP A 121 -23.79 -2.98 22.91
C TRP A 121 -23.88 -3.05 21.39
N VAL A 122 -23.18 -2.18 20.67
CA VAL A 122 -23.15 -2.18 19.19
C VAL A 122 -22.68 -3.53 18.68
N VAL A 123 -21.53 -4.00 19.15
CA VAL A 123 -20.96 -5.31 18.79
C VAL A 123 -21.91 -6.46 19.13
N ALA A 124 -22.58 -6.40 20.28
CA ALA A 124 -23.55 -7.42 20.66
C ALA A 124 -24.78 -7.43 19.75
N VAL A 125 -25.26 -6.27 19.30
CA VAL A 125 -26.43 -6.17 18.41
C VAL A 125 -26.08 -6.58 16.99
N ASN A 126 -25.03 -5.98 16.40
CA ASN A 126 -24.61 -6.23 15.03
C ASN A 126 -24.08 -7.66 14.85
N GLY A 127 -23.33 -8.16 15.82
CA GLY A 127 -22.91 -9.56 15.89
C GLY A 127 -24.03 -10.55 16.25
N GLY A 128 -25.27 -10.09 16.43
CA GLY A 128 -26.45 -10.94 16.64
C GLY A 128 -26.53 -11.61 18.02
N LEU A 129 -25.68 -11.24 18.97
CA LEU A 129 -25.72 -11.72 20.36
C LEU A 129 -26.93 -11.13 21.12
N VAL A 130 -27.39 -9.95 20.72
CA VAL A 130 -28.62 -9.29 21.17
C VAL A 130 -29.46 -8.96 19.94
N ARG A 131 -30.77 -9.21 20.02
CA ARG A 131 -31.71 -8.80 18.98
C ARG A 131 -32.59 -7.67 19.47
N VAL A 132 -32.54 -6.55 18.76
CA VAL A 132 -33.45 -5.43 18.97
C VAL A 132 -34.70 -5.64 18.12
N THR A 133 -35.86 -5.57 18.75
CA THR A 133 -37.17 -5.73 18.11
C THR A 133 -38.08 -4.57 18.52
N ARG A 134 -39.26 -4.46 17.90
CA ARG A 134 -40.29 -3.48 18.32
C ARG A 134 -40.74 -3.64 19.78
N ALA A 135 -40.54 -4.82 20.38
CA ALA A 135 -40.90 -5.11 21.76
C ALA A 135 -39.75 -4.83 22.75
N GLY A 136 -38.60 -4.34 22.26
CA GLY A 136 -37.39 -4.16 23.05
C GLY A 136 -36.26 -5.10 22.62
N ALA A 137 -35.22 -5.18 23.45
CA ALA A 137 -34.06 -6.04 23.25
C ALA A 137 -34.22 -7.37 23.99
N VAL A 138 -33.79 -8.44 23.32
CA VAL A 138 -33.74 -9.82 23.84
C VAL A 138 -32.43 -10.50 23.48
N PRO A 139 -31.99 -11.56 24.18
CA PRO A 139 -30.81 -12.30 23.77
C PRO A 139 -31.02 -12.92 22.38
N GLY A 140 -29.98 -12.86 21.57
CA GLY A 140 -29.91 -13.51 20.27
C GLY A 140 -29.56 -15.00 20.39
N PRO A 141 -29.33 -15.69 19.25
CA PRO A 141 -28.93 -17.09 19.23
C PRO A 141 -27.56 -17.36 19.88
N GLY A 142 -26.77 -16.33 20.16
CA GLY A 142 -25.39 -16.45 20.65
C GLY A 142 -24.39 -16.32 19.50
N LEU A 143 -23.14 -16.74 19.75
CA LEU A 143 -22.09 -16.66 18.74
C LEU A 143 -22.44 -17.51 17.51
N PRO A 144 -22.21 -17.02 16.28
CA PRO A 144 -22.38 -17.81 15.07
C PRO A 144 -21.31 -18.91 14.97
N PRO A 145 -21.55 -19.94 14.13
CA PRO A 145 -20.57 -21.00 13.89
C PRO A 145 -19.31 -20.51 13.16
N ASP A 146 -19.44 -19.51 12.30
CA ASP A 146 -18.33 -18.86 11.60
C ASP A 146 -17.82 -17.69 12.44
N LEU A 147 -16.79 -17.97 13.24
CA LEU A 147 -16.21 -16.98 14.16
C LEU A 147 -15.32 -15.97 13.46
N MET A 148 -14.76 -16.29 12.29
CA MET A 148 -13.90 -15.36 11.55
C MET A 148 -14.74 -14.32 10.82
N ASN A 149 -15.85 -14.72 10.20
CA ASN A 149 -16.80 -13.75 9.65
C ASN A 149 -17.47 -12.89 10.74
N PHE A 150 -17.72 -13.46 11.92
CA PHE A 150 -18.14 -12.67 13.08
C PHE A 150 -17.08 -11.66 13.48
N TRP A 151 -15.83 -12.08 13.58
CA TRP A 151 -14.71 -11.22 13.97
C TRP A 151 -14.48 -10.08 12.98
N ASP A 152 -14.55 -10.34 11.67
CA ASP A 152 -14.51 -9.32 10.63
C ASP A 152 -15.58 -8.24 10.89
N GLY A 153 -16.83 -8.66 11.10
CA GLY A 153 -17.91 -7.74 11.44
C GLY A 153 -17.67 -6.95 12.73
N VAL A 154 -17.09 -7.56 13.76
CA VAL A 154 -16.71 -6.85 15.00
C VAL A 154 -15.65 -5.79 14.74
N VAL A 155 -14.66 -6.07 13.89
CA VAL A 155 -13.60 -5.10 13.58
C VAL A 155 -14.17 -3.96 12.74
N MET A 156 -14.98 -4.24 11.72
CA MET A 156 -15.69 -3.21 10.95
C MET A 156 -16.53 -2.31 11.88
N ASP A 157 -17.34 -2.89 12.77
CA ASP A 157 -18.12 -2.13 13.76
C ASP A 157 -17.27 -1.25 14.69
N VAL A 158 -16.02 -1.64 14.95
CA VAL A 158 -15.07 -0.85 15.76
C VAL A 158 -14.50 0.29 14.92
N LEU A 159 -14.01 -0.01 13.71
CA LEU A 159 -13.33 0.97 12.84
C LEU A 159 -14.31 2.03 12.29
N ASP A 160 -15.54 1.65 11.94
CA ASP A 160 -16.60 2.58 11.48
C ASP A 160 -16.94 3.68 12.51
N ARG A 161 -16.46 3.56 13.76
CA ARG A 161 -16.74 4.50 14.84
C ARG A 161 -15.69 5.59 14.98
N THR A 162 -14.64 5.61 14.17
CA THR A 162 -13.66 6.72 14.15
C THR A 162 -14.36 8.07 13.94
N GLU A 163 -15.35 8.14 13.05
CA GLU A 163 -16.18 9.33 12.83
C GLU A 163 -16.98 9.77 14.07
N GLU A 164 -17.28 8.85 14.98
CA GLU A 164 -17.96 9.12 16.25
C GLU A 164 -17.00 9.44 17.41
N GLY A 165 -15.69 9.52 17.15
CA GLY A 165 -14.66 9.72 18.15
C GLY A 165 -14.34 8.45 18.95
N LEU A 166 -14.05 7.34 18.26
CA LEU A 166 -13.80 6.01 18.85
C LEU A 166 -12.81 6.07 20.02
N THR A 167 -11.64 6.64 19.81
CA THR A 167 -10.55 6.67 20.78
C THR A 167 -10.61 7.90 21.67
N GLY A 168 -11.37 8.92 21.26
CA GLY A 168 -11.43 10.23 21.92
C GLY A 168 -10.28 11.17 21.53
N SER A 169 -9.41 10.74 20.61
CA SER A 169 -8.35 11.56 20.01
C SER A 169 -8.69 11.80 18.56
N ALA A 170 -8.95 13.05 18.19
CA ALA A 170 -9.24 13.38 16.80
C ALA A 170 -8.10 12.96 15.85
N VAL A 171 -6.84 13.12 16.28
CA VAL A 171 -5.68 12.72 15.46
C VAL A 171 -5.58 11.20 15.34
N ALA A 172 -5.84 10.44 16.41
CA ALA A 172 -5.77 8.98 16.34
C ALA A 172 -6.95 8.37 15.58
N ASP A 173 -8.14 8.97 15.69
CA ASP A 173 -9.33 8.53 14.95
C ASP A 173 -9.22 8.86 13.45
N GLU A 174 -8.69 10.04 13.12
CA GLU A 174 -8.45 10.47 11.73
C GLU A 174 -7.40 9.58 11.02
N HIS A 175 -6.30 9.25 11.70
CA HIS A 175 -5.16 8.52 11.11
C HIS A 175 -5.14 7.02 11.48
N LEU A 176 -6.30 6.45 11.85
CA LEU A 176 -6.35 5.08 12.37
C LEU A 176 -6.03 4.03 11.29
N THR A 177 -6.55 4.22 10.07
CA THR A 177 -6.35 3.29 8.96
C THR A 177 -4.88 3.26 8.54
N GLU A 178 -4.26 4.44 8.36
CA GLU A 178 -2.83 4.56 8.04
C GLU A 178 -1.96 3.97 9.16
N MET A 179 -2.34 4.17 10.41
CA MET A 179 -1.67 3.54 11.56
C MET A 179 -1.73 2.01 11.46
N LEU A 180 -2.90 1.43 11.21
CA LEU A 180 -3.09 -0.02 11.11
C LEU A 180 -2.27 -0.59 9.95
N ALA A 181 -2.31 0.06 8.78
CA ALA A 181 -1.54 -0.29 7.60
C ALA A 181 -0.02 -0.22 7.86
N THR A 182 0.45 0.83 8.53
CA THR A 182 1.87 1.00 8.87
C THR A 182 2.35 -0.09 9.85
N ILE A 183 1.55 -0.41 10.87
CA ILE A 183 1.88 -1.45 11.84
C ILE A 183 1.81 -2.83 11.17
N TYR A 184 0.86 -3.07 10.27
CA TYR A 184 0.81 -4.27 9.45
C TYR A 184 2.08 -4.45 8.60
N ALA A 185 2.59 -3.37 8.02
CA ALA A 185 3.83 -3.38 7.24
C ALA A 185 5.09 -3.63 8.09
N THR A 186 5.00 -3.60 9.42
CA THR A 186 6.14 -3.77 10.33
C THR A 186 5.93 -4.99 11.23
N SER A 187 6.42 -6.16 10.80
CA SER A 187 6.20 -7.46 11.47
C SER A 187 6.70 -7.50 12.93
N ASP A 188 7.82 -6.84 13.25
CA ASP A 188 8.36 -6.75 14.62
C ASP A 188 7.64 -5.71 15.50
N GLY A 189 6.70 -4.96 14.93
CA GLY A 189 6.01 -3.83 15.55
C GLY A 189 6.79 -2.52 15.46
N ILE A 190 6.09 -1.43 15.75
CA ILE A 190 6.63 -0.06 15.68
C ILE A 190 6.94 0.43 17.09
N THR A 191 8.07 1.10 17.26
CA THR A 191 8.38 1.75 18.54
C THR A 191 7.32 2.79 18.89
N TYR A 192 6.96 2.92 20.15
CA TYR A 192 5.94 3.90 20.56
C TYR A 192 6.29 5.34 20.10
N ALA A 193 7.56 5.73 20.22
CA ALA A 193 8.03 7.03 19.76
C ALA A 193 7.93 7.20 18.23
N GLY A 194 8.25 6.14 17.48
CA GLY A 194 8.11 6.13 16.02
C GLY A 194 6.65 6.24 15.58
N LEU A 195 5.73 5.58 16.30
CA LEU A 195 4.29 5.69 16.02
C LEU A 195 3.78 7.12 16.26
N VAL A 196 4.15 7.75 17.38
CA VAL A 196 3.78 9.15 17.67
C VAL A 196 4.32 10.09 16.57
N GLU A 197 5.59 9.95 16.20
CA GLU A 197 6.17 10.83 15.18
C GLU A 197 5.54 10.60 13.81
N GLY A 198 5.29 9.33 13.44
CA GLY A 198 4.61 8.97 12.19
C GLY A 198 3.22 9.59 12.09
N MET A 199 2.41 9.52 13.16
CA MET A 199 1.09 10.16 13.20
C MET A 199 1.16 11.68 13.10
N LEU A 200 2.12 12.31 13.79
CA LEU A 200 2.30 13.76 13.73
C LEU A 200 2.72 14.20 12.33
N GLN A 201 3.59 13.44 11.68
CA GLN A 201 4.02 13.70 10.32
C GLN A 201 2.87 13.54 9.33
N ALA A 202 2.10 12.44 9.44
CA ALA A 202 0.92 12.21 8.62
C ALA A 202 -0.11 13.33 8.78
N HIS A 203 -0.36 13.77 10.02
CA HIS A 203 -1.28 14.88 10.30
C HIS A 203 -0.76 16.24 9.79
N GLU A 204 0.54 16.52 9.91
CA GLU A 204 1.15 17.75 9.40
C GLU A 204 1.00 17.86 7.88
N ILE A 205 1.20 16.74 7.16
CA ILE A 205 1.10 16.67 5.71
C ILE A 205 -0.37 16.66 5.27
N GLY A 206 -1.17 15.71 5.76
CA GLY A 206 -2.54 15.48 5.30
C GLY A 206 -3.53 16.58 5.69
N CYS A 207 -3.31 17.26 6.82
CA CYS A 207 -4.22 18.31 7.30
C CYS A 207 -3.64 19.73 7.15
N GLU A 208 -2.45 19.87 6.54
CA GLU A 208 -1.70 21.14 6.44
C GLU A 208 -1.59 21.89 7.79
N ALA A 209 -1.38 21.13 8.87
CA ALA A 209 -1.51 21.63 10.23
C ALA A 209 -0.46 22.71 10.56
N ARG A 210 -0.89 23.79 11.20
CA ARG A 210 0.02 24.93 11.45
C ARG A 210 1.00 24.63 12.58
N ALA A 211 2.18 25.25 12.54
CA ALA A 211 3.24 25.04 13.54
C ALA A 211 2.81 25.22 15.03
N HIS A 212 1.79 26.04 15.32
CA HIS A 212 1.29 26.21 16.68
C HIS A 212 0.38 25.07 17.15
N GLU A 213 -0.36 24.47 16.23
CA GLU A 213 -1.17 23.28 16.45
C GLU A 213 -0.26 22.06 16.61
N MET A 214 0.71 21.89 15.73
CA MET A 214 1.72 20.83 15.83
C MET A 214 2.50 20.84 17.15
N ARG A 215 2.78 22.03 17.72
CA ARG A 215 3.39 22.11 19.07
C ARG A 215 2.46 21.61 20.16
N ARG A 216 1.17 21.92 20.08
CA ARG A 216 0.17 21.42 21.03
C ARG A 216 0.01 19.90 20.90
N LEU A 217 -0.12 19.39 19.67
CA LEU A 217 -0.30 17.97 19.40
C LEU A 217 0.88 17.14 19.92
N ARG A 218 2.12 17.60 19.74
CA ARG A 218 3.31 16.96 20.33
C ARG A 218 3.25 16.81 21.86
N GLU A 219 2.53 17.68 22.56
CA GLU A 219 2.39 17.61 24.02
C GLU A 219 1.24 16.67 24.45
N VAL A 220 0.14 16.62 23.70
CA VAL A 220 -1.09 15.89 24.11
C VAL A 220 -1.21 14.50 23.50
N LEU A 221 -0.73 14.31 22.26
CA LEU A 221 -0.93 13.07 21.48
C LEU A 221 -0.41 11.82 22.20
N PRO A 222 0.75 11.81 22.89
CA PRO A 222 1.18 10.60 23.60
C PRO A 222 0.13 10.07 24.59
N GLY A 223 -0.45 10.95 25.43
CA GLY A 223 -1.45 10.54 26.41
C GLY A 223 -2.77 10.09 25.78
N GLU A 224 -3.15 10.73 24.68
CA GLU A 224 -4.32 10.36 23.88
C GLU A 224 -4.13 9.01 23.17
N LEU A 225 -2.96 8.80 22.56
CA LEU A 225 -2.56 7.56 21.91
C LEU A 225 -2.49 6.41 22.92
N ASP A 226 -2.07 6.66 24.16
CA ASP A 226 -2.10 5.63 25.20
C ASP A 226 -3.53 5.13 25.46
N ALA A 227 -4.51 6.03 25.54
CA ALA A 227 -5.90 5.66 25.70
C ALA A 227 -6.45 4.92 24.46
N ALA A 228 -6.06 5.36 23.26
CA ALA A 228 -6.42 4.72 22.00
C ALA A 228 -5.89 3.28 21.92
N LEU A 229 -4.61 3.07 22.20
CA LEU A 229 -3.97 1.75 22.18
C LEU A 229 -4.55 0.82 23.25
N ASP A 230 -4.92 1.33 24.42
CA ASP A 230 -5.58 0.54 25.45
C ASP A 230 -6.99 0.09 25.01
N LEU A 231 -7.72 0.96 24.30
CA LEU A 231 -9.01 0.61 23.71
C LEU A 231 -8.86 -0.43 22.61
N LEU A 232 -7.96 -0.20 21.65
CA LEU A 232 -7.77 -1.11 20.52
C LEU A 232 -7.17 -2.47 20.97
N GLY A 233 -6.37 -2.48 22.03
CA GLY A 233 -5.93 -3.70 22.72
C GLY A 233 -7.08 -4.42 23.43
N TYR A 234 -8.03 -3.70 24.05
CA TYR A 234 -9.27 -4.28 24.56
C TYR A 234 -10.16 -4.86 23.45
N CYS A 235 -10.18 -4.20 22.28
CA CYS A 235 -10.83 -4.71 21.09
C CYS A 235 -10.14 -5.95 20.53
N GLY A 236 -8.87 -6.21 20.86
CA GLY A 236 -8.12 -7.39 20.42
C GLY A 236 -7.22 -7.16 19.20
N LEU A 237 -7.09 -5.91 18.74
CA LEU A 237 -6.30 -5.57 17.55
C LEU A 237 -4.81 -5.45 17.85
N PHE A 238 -4.43 -4.91 19.00
CA PHE A 238 -3.04 -4.67 19.37
C PHE A 238 -2.59 -5.36 20.64
N GLU A 239 -1.29 -5.56 20.73
CA GLU A 239 -0.59 -5.82 21.98
C GLU A 239 0.63 -4.91 22.13
N ARG A 240 0.91 -4.52 23.37
CA ARG A 240 2.08 -3.73 23.72
C ARG A 240 3.23 -4.66 24.11
N ALA A 241 4.38 -4.48 23.47
CA ALA A 241 5.66 -4.97 23.95
C ALA A 241 6.29 -3.95 24.92
N ALA A 242 7.53 -4.21 25.38
CA ALA A 242 8.21 -3.32 26.34
C ALA A 242 8.43 -1.90 25.78
N ASP A 243 8.69 -1.77 24.48
CA ASP A 243 9.00 -0.53 23.76
C ASP A 243 8.31 -0.41 22.39
N SER A 244 7.57 -1.43 21.96
CA SER A 244 6.86 -1.45 20.67
C SER A 244 5.37 -1.76 20.79
N VAL A 245 4.63 -1.38 19.77
CA VAL A 245 3.23 -1.71 19.54
C VAL A 245 3.17 -2.61 18.32
N ARG A 246 2.42 -3.72 18.42
CA ARG A 246 2.23 -4.65 17.31
C ARG A 246 0.79 -5.11 17.23
N LEU A 247 0.39 -5.56 16.05
CA LEU A 247 -0.89 -6.23 15.87
C LEU A 247 -0.86 -7.60 16.57
N THR A 248 -1.99 -8.01 17.14
CA THR A 248 -2.17 -9.42 17.54
C THR A 248 -2.35 -10.28 16.28
N PRO A 249 -2.28 -11.62 16.35
CA PRO A 249 -2.61 -12.48 15.21
C PRO A 249 -4.01 -12.22 14.62
N LEU A 250 -4.98 -11.85 15.47
CA LEU A 250 -6.33 -11.45 15.03
C LEU A 250 -6.35 -10.05 14.39
N GLY A 251 -5.51 -9.14 14.88
CA GLY A 251 -5.30 -7.82 14.29
C GLY A 251 -4.68 -7.91 12.90
N VAL A 252 -3.63 -8.73 12.72
CA VAL A 252 -3.00 -8.98 11.42
C VAL A 252 -4.04 -9.57 10.45
N TRP A 253 -4.82 -10.55 10.89
CA TRP A 253 -5.88 -11.13 10.06
C TRP A 253 -6.91 -10.07 9.63
N ALA A 254 -7.37 -9.24 10.56
CA ALA A 254 -8.42 -8.26 10.32
C ALA A 254 -7.96 -7.11 9.41
N VAL A 255 -6.79 -6.53 9.69
CA VAL A 255 -6.20 -5.48 8.84
C VAL A 255 -5.94 -6.04 7.43
N ARG A 256 -5.49 -7.29 7.30
CA ARG A 256 -5.39 -7.93 5.99
C ARG A 256 -6.73 -8.03 5.25
N GLN A 257 -7.82 -8.37 5.93
CA GLN A 257 -9.15 -8.40 5.29
C GLN A 257 -9.55 -7.02 4.79
N ASP A 258 -9.23 -5.99 5.56
CA ASP A 258 -9.49 -4.60 5.23
C ASP A 258 -8.71 -4.16 3.98
N LEU A 259 -7.39 -4.34 3.99
CA LEU A 259 -6.52 -4.07 2.85
C LEU A 259 -6.99 -4.78 1.57
N LEU A 260 -7.33 -6.07 1.66
CA LEU A 260 -7.84 -6.82 0.52
C LEU A 260 -9.20 -6.33 0.02
N ARG A 261 -10.04 -5.80 0.91
CA ARG A 261 -11.36 -5.24 0.56
C ARG A 261 -11.22 -3.90 -0.16
N GLU A 262 -10.20 -3.12 0.17
CA GLU A 262 -9.80 -1.88 -0.51
C GLU A 262 -9.04 -2.14 -1.82
N GLY A 263 -8.73 -3.40 -2.14
CA GLY A 263 -8.05 -3.78 -3.38
C GLY A 263 -6.53 -3.77 -3.29
N HIS A 264 -5.96 -3.51 -2.11
CA HIS A 264 -4.53 -3.57 -1.86
C HIS A 264 -3.98 -5.01 -1.89
N ASP A 265 -2.73 -5.16 -2.32
CA ASP A 265 -2.02 -6.44 -2.27
C ASP A 265 -1.46 -6.70 -0.86
N ALA A 266 -1.99 -7.72 -0.18
CA ALA A 266 -1.56 -8.12 1.16
C ALA A 266 -1.35 -9.64 1.22
N PRO A 267 -0.25 -10.16 0.64
CA PRO A 267 -0.05 -11.60 0.45
C PRO A 267 0.24 -12.33 1.76
N LEU A 268 -0.10 -13.63 1.81
CA LEU A 268 0.40 -14.53 2.84
C LEU A 268 1.76 -15.07 2.42
N LEU A 269 2.65 -15.24 3.41
CA LEU A 269 3.93 -15.90 3.15
C LEU A 269 3.73 -17.31 2.56
N SER A 270 2.69 -18.03 2.98
CA SER A 270 2.35 -19.34 2.41
C SER A 270 1.92 -19.31 0.94
N GLU A 271 1.35 -18.19 0.48
CA GLU A 271 0.93 -18.01 -0.92
C GLU A 271 2.14 -17.77 -1.82
N ILE A 272 3.16 -17.07 -1.30
CA ILE A 272 4.29 -16.61 -2.11
C ILE A 272 5.61 -17.37 -1.84
N ALA A 273 5.68 -18.22 -0.82
CA ALA A 273 6.89 -18.96 -0.45
C ALA A 273 7.52 -19.76 -1.60
N GLY A 274 6.69 -20.22 -2.55
CA GLY A 274 7.15 -20.93 -3.73
C GLY A 274 8.06 -20.10 -4.65
N PHE A 275 7.83 -18.78 -4.74
CA PHE A 275 8.63 -17.89 -5.60
C PHE A 275 10.09 -17.79 -5.13
N ALA A 276 10.34 -18.00 -3.84
CA ALA A 276 11.68 -17.93 -3.26
C ALA A 276 12.65 -18.98 -3.84
N GLU A 277 12.10 -20.11 -4.31
CA GLU A 277 12.85 -21.25 -4.86
C GLU A 277 13.09 -21.15 -6.38
N LEU A 278 12.45 -20.18 -7.06
CA LEU A 278 12.57 -20.02 -8.50
C LEU A 278 13.98 -19.55 -8.90
N SER A 279 14.39 -19.86 -10.13
CA SER A 279 15.50 -19.15 -10.77
C SER A 279 15.12 -17.70 -11.08
N ALA A 280 16.11 -16.82 -11.30
CA ALA A 280 15.86 -15.43 -11.68
C ALA A 280 14.98 -15.32 -12.95
N ALA A 281 15.18 -16.21 -13.94
CA ALA A 281 14.39 -16.20 -15.17
C ALA A 281 12.93 -16.60 -14.90
N GLU A 282 12.70 -17.66 -14.12
CA GLU A 282 11.35 -18.10 -13.76
C GLU A 282 10.61 -17.06 -12.92
N LEU A 283 11.30 -16.37 -11.99
CA LEU A 283 10.72 -15.26 -11.23
C LEU A 283 10.29 -14.13 -12.16
N VAL A 284 11.17 -13.69 -13.06
CA VAL A 284 10.90 -12.58 -13.98
C VAL A 284 9.77 -12.93 -14.94
N ASP A 285 9.72 -14.16 -15.45
CA ASP A 285 8.61 -14.62 -16.30
C ASP A 285 7.28 -14.63 -15.53
N ALA A 286 7.28 -15.07 -14.27
CA ALA A 286 6.09 -15.06 -13.41
C ALA A 286 5.62 -13.64 -13.07
N MET A 287 6.54 -12.69 -12.85
CA MET A 287 6.19 -11.28 -12.67
C MET A 287 5.60 -10.69 -13.95
N LEU A 288 6.23 -10.97 -15.09
CA LEU A 288 5.82 -10.44 -16.39
C LEU A 288 4.45 -10.96 -16.85
N SER A 289 4.05 -12.15 -16.40
CA SER A 289 2.71 -12.71 -16.64
C SER A 289 1.66 -12.32 -15.59
N GLY A 290 2.05 -11.61 -14.53
CA GLY A 290 1.19 -11.27 -13.39
C GLY A 290 0.90 -12.43 -12.43
N GLU A 291 1.64 -13.54 -12.54
CA GLU A 291 1.51 -14.68 -11.62
C GLU A 291 2.21 -14.44 -10.27
N ALA A 292 3.30 -13.68 -10.27
CA ALA A 292 4.05 -13.31 -9.07
C ALA A 292 3.64 -11.92 -8.57
N PRO A 293 3.30 -11.75 -7.28
CA PRO A 293 3.05 -10.42 -6.71
C PRO A 293 4.35 -9.61 -6.61
N SER A 294 4.23 -8.30 -6.46
CA SER A 294 5.35 -7.35 -6.34
C SER A 294 6.26 -7.61 -5.14
N SER A 295 5.79 -8.31 -4.11
CA SER A 295 6.58 -8.74 -2.95
C SER A 295 7.48 -9.97 -3.21
N ALA A 296 7.22 -10.75 -4.27
CA ALA A 296 7.97 -11.97 -4.57
C ALA A 296 9.48 -11.77 -4.79
N PRO A 297 9.96 -10.70 -5.46
CA PRO A 297 11.39 -10.46 -5.66
C PRO A 297 12.17 -10.24 -4.38
N ALA A 298 11.59 -9.52 -3.40
CA ALA A 298 12.21 -9.32 -2.10
C ALA A 298 12.43 -10.66 -1.39
N LEU A 299 11.39 -11.49 -1.33
CA LEU A 299 11.47 -12.83 -0.75
C LEU A 299 12.46 -13.75 -1.49
N TRP A 300 12.52 -13.66 -2.82
CA TRP A 300 13.49 -14.38 -3.64
C TRP A 300 14.94 -13.95 -3.34
N ALA A 301 15.16 -12.66 -3.12
CA ALA A 301 16.47 -12.11 -2.82
C ALA A 301 16.98 -12.53 -1.42
N GLU A 302 16.10 -12.67 -0.43
CA GLU A 302 16.47 -13.04 0.96
C GLU A 302 17.25 -14.36 1.08
N ARG A 303 17.09 -15.28 0.12
CA ARG A 303 17.76 -16.59 0.11
C ARG A 303 19.11 -16.59 -0.59
N ARG A 304 19.56 -15.44 -1.08
CA ARG A 304 20.74 -15.29 -1.93
C ARG A 304 21.67 -14.24 -1.34
N VAL A 305 22.93 -14.28 -1.74
CA VAL A 305 23.83 -13.15 -1.51
C VAL A 305 23.36 -12.02 -2.43
N PRO A 306 23.12 -10.78 -1.94
CA PRO A 306 22.57 -9.70 -2.76
C PRO A 306 23.35 -9.44 -4.05
N GLU A 307 24.69 -9.49 -3.99
CA GLU A 307 25.54 -9.35 -5.19
C GLU A 307 25.27 -10.45 -6.23
N ASP A 308 25.17 -11.71 -5.80
CA ASP A 308 24.91 -12.85 -6.69
C ASP A 308 23.50 -12.78 -7.28
N ALA A 309 22.51 -12.39 -6.48
CA ALA A 309 21.13 -12.17 -6.92
C ALA A 309 21.05 -11.10 -8.02
N ALA A 310 21.69 -9.94 -7.80
CA ALA A 310 21.75 -8.87 -8.80
C ALA A 310 22.42 -9.37 -10.09
N ARG A 311 23.51 -10.11 -9.98
CA ARG A 311 24.25 -10.68 -11.12
C ARG A 311 23.43 -11.71 -11.91
N GLU A 312 22.63 -12.53 -11.22
CA GLU A 312 21.69 -13.45 -11.86
C GLU A 312 20.62 -12.69 -12.66
N LEU A 313 20.02 -11.65 -12.07
CA LEU A 313 19.03 -10.79 -12.73
C LEU A 313 19.63 -10.08 -13.96
N ILE A 314 20.79 -9.42 -13.81
CA ILE A 314 21.50 -8.75 -14.91
C ILE A 314 21.75 -9.73 -16.06
N LYS A 315 22.14 -10.98 -15.76
CA LYS A 315 22.38 -12.01 -16.78
C LYS A 315 21.11 -12.37 -17.55
N VAL A 316 19.96 -12.46 -16.86
CA VAL A 316 18.66 -12.66 -17.52
C VAL A 316 18.38 -11.47 -18.43
N ALA A 317 18.47 -10.24 -17.90
CA ALA A 317 18.19 -9.01 -18.63
C ALA A 317 19.07 -8.83 -19.88
N ALA A 318 20.36 -9.15 -19.79
CA ALA A 318 21.31 -9.04 -20.89
C ALA A 318 20.94 -9.91 -22.12
N SER A 319 20.24 -11.02 -21.89
CA SER A 319 19.82 -11.96 -22.95
C SER A 319 18.30 -12.02 -23.17
N GLY A 320 17.55 -11.24 -22.39
CA GLY A 320 16.09 -11.26 -22.32
C GLY A 320 15.41 -10.28 -23.27
N THR A 321 14.07 -10.30 -23.22
CA THR A 321 13.24 -9.32 -23.93
C THR A 321 13.32 -7.95 -23.26
N PRO A 322 12.97 -6.87 -23.97
CA PRO A 322 12.81 -5.54 -23.36
C PRO A 322 11.87 -5.52 -22.15
N GLY A 323 10.74 -6.24 -22.21
CA GLY A 323 9.84 -6.38 -21.06
C GLY A 323 10.51 -7.06 -19.86
N GLN A 324 11.28 -8.14 -20.08
CA GLN A 324 12.06 -8.76 -19.01
C GLN A 324 13.11 -7.79 -18.43
N ARG A 325 13.77 -6.97 -19.27
CA ARG A 325 14.69 -5.92 -18.79
C ARG A 325 13.99 -4.85 -17.97
N GLY A 326 12.81 -4.40 -18.40
CA GLY A 326 11.98 -3.45 -17.66
C GLY A 326 11.66 -3.96 -16.25
N VAL A 327 11.13 -5.20 -16.14
CA VAL A 327 10.84 -5.85 -14.85
C VAL A 327 12.11 -6.03 -14.01
N ILE A 328 13.24 -6.42 -14.62
CA ILE A 328 14.49 -6.57 -13.87
C ILE A 328 15.00 -5.21 -13.37
N GLY A 329 14.83 -4.15 -14.16
CA GLY A 329 15.14 -2.79 -13.74
C GLY A 329 14.42 -2.39 -12.47
N THR A 330 13.12 -2.71 -12.35
CA THR A 330 12.32 -2.39 -11.15
C THR A 330 12.82 -3.20 -9.95
N VAL A 331 13.08 -4.50 -10.12
CA VAL A 331 13.62 -5.35 -9.05
C VAL A 331 14.99 -4.87 -8.58
N LEU A 332 15.88 -4.48 -9.51
CA LEU A 332 17.21 -3.98 -9.17
C LEU A 332 17.14 -2.66 -8.41
N ALA A 333 16.20 -1.77 -8.74
CA ALA A 333 16.04 -0.48 -8.06
C ALA A 333 15.79 -0.62 -6.55
N GLU A 334 15.10 -1.68 -6.13
CA GLU A 334 14.84 -2.00 -4.72
C GLU A 334 16.00 -2.70 -4.00
N MET A 335 17.02 -3.15 -4.74
CA MET A 335 18.15 -3.83 -4.12
C MET A 335 19.05 -2.86 -3.33
N GLY A 336 19.53 -3.36 -2.19
CA GLY A 336 20.44 -2.63 -1.30
C GLY A 336 21.83 -2.34 -1.90
N PRO A 337 22.65 -1.52 -1.21
CA PRO A 337 23.98 -1.10 -1.68
C PRO A 337 24.92 -2.27 -1.98
N GLU A 338 24.69 -3.45 -1.40
CA GLU A 338 25.44 -4.68 -1.64
C GLU A 338 25.37 -5.14 -3.12
N ALA A 339 24.40 -4.67 -3.90
CA ALA A 339 24.30 -4.95 -5.33
C ALA A 339 25.30 -4.14 -6.18
N GLU A 340 25.91 -3.07 -5.65
CA GLU A 340 26.78 -2.15 -6.39
C GLU A 340 27.85 -2.85 -7.26
N PRO A 341 28.59 -3.87 -6.78
CA PRO A 341 29.61 -4.53 -7.60
C PRO A 341 29.03 -5.12 -8.90
N ALA A 342 27.85 -5.75 -8.82
CA ALA A 342 27.19 -6.32 -9.99
C ALA A 342 26.72 -5.24 -10.98
N LEU A 343 26.19 -4.12 -10.47
CA LEU A 343 25.77 -3.00 -11.31
C LEU A 343 26.96 -2.29 -11.98
N ARG A 344 28.09 -2.14 -11.29
CA ARG A 344 29.31 -1.60 -11.91
C ARG A 344 29.81 -2.47 -13.06
N GLU A 345 29.71 -3.79 -12.93
CA GLU A 345 30.03 -4.70 -14.03
C GLU A 345 29.03 -4.61 -15.19
N ALA A 346 27.74 -4.41 -14.88
CA ALA A 346 26.68 -4.25 -15.87
C ALA A 346 26.85 -2.99 -16.75
N LEU A 347 27.65 -2.00 -16.34
CA LEU A 347 28.02 -0.86 -17.20
C LEU A 347 28.77 -1.30 -18.48
N ALA A 348 29.39 -2.48 -18.47
CA ALA A 348 30.05 -3.04 -19.66
C ALA A 348 29.09 -3.83 -20.57
N GLU A 349 27.85 -4.09 -20.14
CA GLU A 349 26.85 -4.85 -20.87
C GLU A 349 25.96 -3.92 -21.72
N PRO A 350 26.01 -3.97 -23.06
CA PRO A 350 25.26 -3.06 -23.93
C PRO A 350 23.76 -3.00 -23.67
N ALA A 351 23.14 -4.11 -23.25
CA ALA A 351 21.72 -4.18 -22.94
C ALA A 351 21.36 -3.60 -21.56
N MET A 352 22.31 -3.50 -20.63
CA MET A 352 22.05 -3.17 -19.21
C MET A 352 22.74 -1.92 -18.70
N TRP A 353 23.71 -1.35 -19.41
CA TRP A 353 24.48 -0.23 -18.91
C TRP A 353 23.62 0.99 -18.52
N ARG A 354 22.48 1.21 -19.19
CA ARG A 354 21.55 2.31 -18.89
C ARG A 354 20.84 2.11 -17.55
N HIS A 355 20.29 0.92 -17.33
CA HIS A 355 19.66 0.53 -16.06
C HIS A 355 20.67 0.61 -14.91
N ALA A 356 21.90 0.17 -15.16
CA ALA A 356 22.97 0.26 -14.16
C ALA A 356 23.40 1.70 -13.87
N ALA A 357 23.48 2.57 -14.89
CA ALA A 357 23.79 3.98 -14.71
C ALA A 357 22.71 4.68 -13.88
N VAL A 358 21.42 4.42 -14.15
CA VAL A 358 20.30 4.93 -13.33
C VAL A 358 20.45 4.48 -11.88
N TRP A 359 20.63 3.19 -11.63
CA TRP A 359 20.74 2.65 -10.28
C TRP A 359 21.86 3.30 -9.46
N LEU A 360 23.03 3.49 -10.08
CA LEU A 360 24.19 4.14 -9.45
C LEU A 360 23.93 5.63 -9.21
N ALA A 361 23.36 6.33 -10.20
CA ALA A 361 23.14 7.77 -10.14
C ALA A 361 22.12 8.17 -9.06
N VAL A 362 21.00 7.42 -8.92
CA VAL A 362 20.00 7.62 -7.86
C VAL A 362 20.61 7.54 -6.46
N ARG A 363 21.74 6.82 -6.31
CA ARG A 363 22.44 6.60 -5.05
C ARG A 363 23.66 7.51 -4.88
N ASP A 364 23.78 8.57 -5.68
CA ASP A 364 24.92 9.51 -5.69
C ASP A 364 26.28 8.82 -5.92
N LEU A 365 26.30 7.69 -6.65
CA LEU A 365 27.51 6.97 -7.01
C LEU A 365 28.01 7.39 -8.40
N ASP A 366 29.32 7.26 -8.62
CA ASP A 366 29.94 7.55 -9.93
C ASP A 366 29.36 6.67 -11.03
N ALA A 367 28.73 7.32 -12.03
CA ALA A 367 27.98 6.70 -13.12
C ALA A 367 28.15 7.49 -14.42
N PRO A 368 28.04 6.83 -15.61
CA PRO A 368 27.95 7.53 -16.88
C PRO A 368 26.74 8.47 -16.94
N VAL A 369 26.93 9.65 -17.54
CA VAL A 369 25.83 10.60 -17.79
C VAL A 369 24.88 10.03 -18.83
N LEU A 370 23.58 10.01 -18.51
CA LEU A 370 22.52 9.58 -19.40
C LEU A 370 22.04 10.74 -20.29
N THR A 371 21.74 10.43 -21.54
CA THR A 371 21.12 11.38 -22.47
C THR A 371 19.61 11.18 -22.55
N GLU A 372 18.88 12.13 -23.15
CA GLU A 372 17.45 11.98 -23.46
C GLU A 372 17.16 10.71 -24.29
N GLU A 373 18.07 10.31 -25.19
CA GLU A 373 17.93 9.09 -25.99
C GLU A 373 18.02 7.83 -25.11
N ASP A 374 18.87 7.86 -24.09
CA ASP A 374 18.99 6.77 -23.12
C ASP A 374 17.75 6.67 -22.22
N GLY A 375 17.15 7.80 -21.86
CA GLY A 375 15.84 7.84 -21.20
C GLY A 375 14.73 7.25 -22.04
N THR A 376 14.68 7.63 -23.32
CA THR A 376 13.74 7.05 -24.28
C THR A 376 13.93 5.53 -24.39
N TRP A 377 15.18 5.03 -24.36
CA TRP A 377 15.47 3.60 -24.38
C TRP A 377 14.89 2.87 -23.16
N LEU A 378 15.11 3.41 -21.96
CA LEU A 378 14.60 2.86 -20.71
C LEU A 378 13.06 2.89 -20.67
N ALA A 379 12.46 3.98 -21.12
CA ALA A 379 11.01 4.11 -21.24
C ALA A 379 10.40 3.04 -22.16
N VAL A 380 11.09 2.67 -23.25
CA VAL A 380 10.62 1.58 -24.13
C VAL A 380 10.75 0.21 -23.46
N ASP A 381 11.81 -0.06 -22.68
CA ASP A 381 11.91 -1.29 -21.87
C ASP A 381 10.75 -1.39 -20.87
N THR A 382 10.41 -0.30 -20.19
CA THR A 382 9.27 -0.22 -19.26
C THR A 382 7.93 -0.42 -19.99
N LEU A 383 7.67 0.30 -21.08
CA LEU A 383 6.43 0.16 -21.84
C LEU A 383 6.29 -1.23 -22.51
N ALA A 384 7.40 -1.91 -22.77
CA ALA A 384 7.37 -3.26 -23.31
C ALA A 384 6.87 -4.31 -22.31
N THR A 385 6.81 -4.02 -21.00
CA THR A 385 6.20 -4.93 -20.01
C THR A 385 4.71 -5.12 -20.29
N LEU A 386 4.02 -4.04 -20.71
CA LEU A 386 2.59 -4.03 -21.04
C LEU A 386 2.23 -4.98 -22.19
N LEU A 387 3.20 -5.37 -23.05
CA LEU A 387 2.99 -6.34 -24.12
C LEU A 387 2.67 -7.75 -23.61
N HIS A 388 2.95 -8.02 -22.34
CA HIS A 388 2.82 -9.36 -21.74
C HIS A 388 1.61 -9.49 -20.81
N ILE A 389 0.90 -8.39 -20.56
CA ILE A 389 -0.29 -8.39 -19.71
C ILE A 389 -1.48 -8.99 -20.46
N PRO A 390 -2.25 -9.93 -19.87
CA PRO A 390 -3.40 -10.54 -20.51
C PRO A 390 -4.54 -9.56 -20.84
N ASP A 391 -4.82 -8.59 -19.95
CA ASP A 391 -5.86 -7.55 -20.13
C ASP A 391 -5.22 -6.18 -20.43
N VAL A 392 -4.76 -6.01 -21.66
CA VAL A 392 -4.09 -4.78 -22.11
C VAL A 392 -4.96 -3.52 -21.95
N PRO A 393 -6.27 -3.51 -22.26
CA PRO A 393 -7.11 -2.33 -22.05
C PRO A 393 -7.19 -1.85 -20.60
N GLU A 394 -7.27 -2.77 -19.63
CA GLU A 394 -7.31 -2.43 -18.19
C GLU A 394 -5.97 -1.81 -17.75
N ALA A 395 -4.86 -2.49 -18.00
CA ALA A 395 -3.52 -1.99 -17.66
C ALA A 395 -3.17 -0.66 -18.36
N MET A 396 -3.75 -0.40 -19.53
CA MET A 396 -3.54 0.87 -20.24
C MET A 396 -4.40 2.01 -19.67
N GLY A 397 -5.53 1.69 -19.02
CA GLY A 397 -6.31 2.65 -18.24
C GLY A 397 -5.56 3.10 -16.99
N GLU A 398 -5.02 2.13 -16.24
CA GLU A 398 -4.17 2.38 -15.06
C GLU A 398 -2.94 3.23 -15.44
N PHE A 399 -2.29 2.90 -16.56
CA PHE A 399 -1.15 3.66 -17.06
C PHE A 399 -1.49 5.12 -17.42
N GLU A 400 -2.68 5.40 -17.97
CA GLU A 400 -3.11 6.78 -18.25
C GLU A 400 -3.37 7.59 -16.97
N ALA A 401 -3.93 6.95 -15.93
CA ALA A 401 -4.17 7.61 -14.65
C ALA A 401 -2.88 8.11 -13.99
N LEU A 402 -1.79 7.40 -14.21
CA LEU A 402 -0.46 7.71 -13.67
C LEU A 402 0.33 8.73 -14.51
N GLU A 403 0.01 8.90 -15.80
CA GLU A 403 0.87 9.61 -16.75
C GLU A 403 0.16 10.77 -17.48
N PRO A 404 0.61 12.03 -17.33
CA PRO A 404 0.03 13.15 -18.05
C PRO A 404 0.18 13.00 -19.58
N GLY A 405 -0.93 13.08 -20.33
CA GLY A 405 -0.93 12.83 -21.78
C GLY A 405 0.05 13.68 -22.62
N GLU A 406 0.47 14.87 -22.15
CA GLU A 406 1.45 15.71 -22.86
C GLU A 406 2.89 15.15 -22.79
N GLU A 407 3.27 14.56 -21.66
CA GLU A 407 4.55 13.87 -21.39
C GLU A 407 4.76 12.74 -22.41
N LEU A 408 3.71 11.92 -22.51
CA LEU A 408 3.65 10.72 -23.33
C LEU A 408 3.63 11.04 -24.84
N LEU A 409 2.99 12.14 -25.24
CA LEU A 409 3.00 12.59 -26.64
C LEU A 409 4.42 12.96 -27.12
N ARG A 410 5.23 13.60 -26.26
CA ARG A 410 6.64 13.88 -26.58
C ARG A 410 7.42 12.57 -26.70
N LEU A 411 7.28 11.69 -25.72
CA LEU A 411 7.92 10.38 -25.69
C LEU A 411 7.60 9.56 -26.95
N VAL A 412 6.35 9.55 -27.41
CA VAL A 412 5.95 8.85 -28.65
C VAL A 412 6.73 9.31 -29.88
N ASP A 413 7.02 10.61 -30.03
CA ASP A 413 7.85 11.08 -31.14
C ASP A 413 9.32 10.70 -30.95
N ASP A 414 9.84 10.74 -29.73
CA ASP A 414 11.20 10.33 -29.39
C ASP A 414 11.42 8.82 -29.65
N ILE A 415 10.49 7.95 -29.23
CA ILE A 415 10.51 6.51 -29.53
C ILE A 415 10.56 6.28 -31.05
N SER A 416 9.82 7.07 -31.84
CA SER A 416 9.83 6.97 -33.31
C SER A 416 11.19 7.32 -33.94
N ARG A 417 12.02 8.09 -33.23
CA ARG A 417 13.33 8.55 -33.68
C ARG A 417 14.47 7.66 -33.18
N GLY A 418 14.30 7.01 -32.04
CA GLY A 418 15.29 6.15 -31.41
C GLY A 418 15.56 4.83 -32.12
N GLY A 419 16.60 4.13 -31.67
CA GLY A 419 17.07 2.85 -32.21
C GLY A 419 16.63 1.60 -31.44
N HIS A 420 15.64 1.71 -30.54
CA HIS A 420 15.24 0.59 -29.69
C HIS A 420 14.57 -0.54 -30.52
N PRO A 421 14.97 -1.83 -30.36
CA PRO A 421 14.42 -2.95 -31.12
C PRO A 421 12.89 -3.06 -31.09
N ASP A 422 12.29 -2.81 -29.92
CA ASP A 422 10.83 -2.93 -29.71
C ASP A 422 10.07 -1.59 -29.82
N ALA A 423 10.72 -0.53 -30.31
CA ALA A 423 10.07 0.78 -30.48
C ALA A 423 8.76 0.67 -31.30
N ILE A 424 8.75 -0.15 -32.35
CA ILE A 424 7.57 -0.35 -33.20
C ILE A 424 6.47 -1.12 -32.45
N ALA A 425 6.82 -2.15 -31.69
CA ALA A 425 5.86 -2.97 -30.94
C ALA A 425 5.15 -2.14 -29.86
N VAL A 426 5.91 -1.34 -29.11
CA VAL A 426 5.36 -0.43 -28.09
C VAL A 426 4.47 0.65 -28.71
N LEU A 427 4.89 1.27 -29.81
CA LEU A 427 4.05 2.27 -30.49
C LEU A 427 2.75 1.67 -31.07
N GLU A 428 2.76 0.40 -31.46
CA GLU A 428 1.57 -0.30 -31.91
C GLU A 428 0.62 -0.64 -30.77
N LEU A 429 1.17 -1.06 -29.62
CA LEU A 429 0.41 -1.29 -28.39
C LEU A 429 -0.32 -0.01 -27.96
N LEU A 430 0.43 1.08 -27.77
CA LEU A 430 -0.13 2.40 -27.45
C LEU A 430 -1.14 2.85 -28.51
N GLY A 431 -0.82 2.64 -29.78
CA GLY A 431 -1.72 2.97 -30.87
C GLY A 431 -3.03 2.18 -30.85
N ALA A 432 -3.02 0.93 -30.41
CA ALA A 432 -4.21 0.08 -30.42
C ALA A 432 -5.09 0.27 -29.19
N HIS A 433 -4.48 0.49 -28.02
CA HIS A 433 -5.15 0.34 -26.73
C HIS A 433 -5.19 1.60 -25.87
N HIS A 434 -4.44 2.66 -26.19
CA HIS A 434 -4.42 3.85 -25.34
C HIS A 434 -5.80 4.54 -25.27
N PRO A 435 -6.33 4.82 -24.06
CA PRO A 435 -7.63 5.47 -23.84
C PRO A 435 -7.72 6.89 -24.42
N ASP A 436 -6.70 7.75 -24.23
CA ASP A 436 -6.59 9.00 -25.00
C ASP A 436 -6.41 8.76 -26.51
N ALA A 437 -7.44 9.14 -27.27
CA ALA A 437 -7.45 9.08 -28.73
C ALA A 437 -6.32 9.91 -29.40
N THR A 438 -5.83 10.95 -28.74
CA THR A 438 -4.74 11.81 -29.22
C THR A 438 -3.41 11.08 -29.17
N VAL A 439 -3.07 10.49 -28.02
CA VAL A 439 -1.89 9.63 -27.85
C VAL A 439 -1.96 8.42 -28.78
N ALA A 440 -3.09 7.70 -28.81
CA ALA A 440 -3.27 6.54 -29.69
C ALA A 440 -3.04 6.90 -31.18
N LYS A 441 -3.52 8.06 -31.62
CA LYS A 441 -3.32 8.53 -33.00
C LYS A 441 -1.86 8.92 -33.27
N ALA A 442 -1.20 9.58 -32.32
CA ALA A 442 0.21 9.93 -32.43
C ALA A 442 1.07 8.66 -32.53
N ALA A 443 0.82 7.67 -31.69
CA ALA A 443 1.54 6.40 -31.64
C ALA A 443 1.40 5.61 -32.96
N ARG A 444 0.19 5.51 -33.53
CA ARG A 444 -0.02 4.90 -34.86
C ARG A 444 0.78 5.60 -35.96
N LYS A 445 0.84 6.93 -35.94
CA LYS A 445 1.61 7.73 -36.92
C LYS A 445 3.12 7.53 -36.74
N ALA A 446 3.58 7.50 -35.49
CA ALA A 446 4.96 7.23 -35.12
C ALA A 446 5.40 5.83 -35.57
N ALA A 447 4.59 4.79 -35.35
CA ALA A 447 4.85 3.43 -35.82
C ALA A 447 5.00 3.36 -37.35
N MET A 448 4.11 4.03 -38.10
CA MET A 448 4.23 4.12 -39.57
C MET A 448 5.53 4.81 -40.02
N LYS A 449 5.94 5.88 -39.33
CA LYS A 449 7.18 6.61 -39.61
C LYS A 449 8.40 5.75 -39.31
N ALA A 450 8.42 5.03 -38.19
CA ALA A 450 9.50 4.12 -37.81
C ALA A 450 9.68 2.97 -38.83
N ARG A 451 8.57 2.35 -39.30
CA ARG A 451 8.59 1.27 -40.31
C ARG A 451 9.07 1.70 -41.71
N SER A 452 9.04 3.00 -42.02
CA SER A 452 9.37 3.54 -43.35
C SER A 452 10.79 4.09 -43.45
N ARG A 453 11.57 3.97 -42.37
CA ARG A 453 13.02 4.21 -42.34
C ARG A 453 13.75 2.90 -42.54
#